data_AF-A0A212RH59-F1
#
_entry.id   AF-A0A212RH59-F1
#
_cell.length_a   1.000
_cell.length_b   1.000
_cell.length_c   1.000
_cell.angle_alpha   90.00
_cell.angle_beta   90.00
_cell.angle_gamma   90.00
#
_symmetry.space_group_name_H-M   'P 1'
#
loop_
_entity.id
_entity.type
_entity.pdbx_description
1 polymer ?
#
loop_
_entity_poly.entity_id
_entity_poly.type
_entity_poly.pdbx_seq_one_letter_code
_entity_poly.pdbx_strand_id
1 'polypeptide(L)'
;MYTGPGGGMYAGPGGGIYSGPGGGLYTGPGGGLYTGPGGGLYTGPGGGLYTGPGGGMYNGPGDYKAKTPPWYVLVAVLRQKGMHKYADLIEKYLKGRKA
;
A
#
# COMPACT_ATOMS: atom_id res chain seq x y z
N MET A 1 12.07 -3.38 -10.96
CA MET A 1 11.66 -3.51 -9.55
C MET A 1 12.64 -4.43 -8.85
N TYR A 2 13.14 -4.05 -7.67
CA TYR A 2 14.17 -4.81 -6.95
C TYR A 2 13.55 -6.03 -6.24
N THR A 3 14.16 -7.21 -6.41
CA THR A 3 13.75 -8.50 -5.84
C THR A 3 14.59 -8.93 -4.63
N GLY A 4 15.61 -8.15 -4.24
CA GLY A 4 16.40 -8.41 -3.02
C GLY A 4 15.76 -7.82 -1.75
N PRO A 5 16.33 -8.07 -0.57
CA PRO A 5 15.83 -7.58 0.72
C PRO A 5 15.48 -6.08 0.71
N GLY A 6 14.30 -5.73 1.23
CA GLY A 6 13.75 -4.36 1.17
C GLY A 6 13.16 -3.96 -0.19
N GLY A 7 13.21 -4.83 -1.19
CA GLY A 7 12.64 -4.62 -2.50
C GLY A 7 11.11 -4.77 -2.53
N GLY A 8 10.46 -3.97 -3.37
CA GLY A 8 9.01 -4.00 -3.56
C GLY A 8 8.46 -5.35 -4.07
N MET A 9 9.31 -6.19 -4.68
CA MET A 9 8.95 -7.55 -5.12
C MET A 9 9.62 -8.64 -4.28
N TYR A 10 10.26 -8.31 -3.16
CA TYR A 10 10.85 -9.30 -2.28
C TYR A 10 9.76 -10.01 -1.47
N ALA A 11 9.80 -11.34 -1.46
CA ALA A 11 8.85 -12.19 -0.75
C ALA A 11 9.34 -12.61 0.64
N GLY A 12 10.55 -12.20 1.06
CA GLY A 12 11.05 -12.43 2.41
C GLY A 12 10.77 -11.25 3.37
N PRO A 13 11.16 -11.38 4.65
CA PRO A 13 10.96 -10.34 5.67
C PRO A 13 11.39 -8.95 5.22
N GLY A 14 10.54 -7.95 5.48
CA GLY A 14 10.75 -6.56 5.01
C GLY A 14 10.52 -6.34 3.52
N GLY A 15 10.08 -7.35 2.79
CA GLY A 15 9.75 -7.28 1.37
C GLY A 15 8.33 -6.79 1.08
N GLY A 16 8.17 -6.12 -0.07
CA GLY A 16 6.88 -5.55 -0.49
C GLY A 16 5.79 -6.58 -0.80
N ILE A 17 6.16 -7.84 -1.10
CA ILE A 17 5.20 -8.92 -1.34
C ILE A 17 5.21 -10.00 -0.23
N TYR A 18 5.87 -9.73 0.88
CA TYR A 18 5.87 -10.61 2.05
C TYR A 18 4.56 -10.48 2.84
N SER A 19 3.98 -11.61 3.23
CA SER A 19 2.70 -11.69 3.96
C SER A 19 2.85 -11.85 5.46
N GLY A 20 4.07 -12.02 5.98
CA GLY A 20 4.34 -12.08 7.42
C GLY A 20 4.56 -10.69 8.05
N PRO A 21 4.72 -10.60 9.38
CA PRO A 21 4.90 -9.34 10.10
C PRO A 21 5.97 -8.43 9.47
N GLY A 22 5.65 -7.13 9.30
CA GLY A 22 6.52 -6.15 8.65
C GLY A 22 6.57 -6.25 7.11
N GLY A 23 5.79 -7.16 6.51
CA GLY A 23 5.66 -7.30 5.06
C GLY A 23 4.62 -6.38 4.44
N GLY A 24 4.79 -6.07 3.16
CA GLY A 24 3.85 -5.23 2.40
C GLY A 24 2.47 -5.86 2.19
N LEU A 25 2.35 -7.19 2.29
CA LEU A 25 1.07 -7.92 2.20
C LEU A 25 0.51 -8.35 3.57
N TYR A 26 1.14 -7.93 4.67
CA TYR A 26 0.66 -8.26 6.00
C TYR A 26 -0.61 -7.47 6.33
N THR A 27 -1.62 -8.17 6.85
CA THR A 27 -2.93 -7.59 7.19
C THR A 27 -3.07 -7.26 8.68
N GLY A 28 -2.10 -7.63 9.51
CA GLY A 28 -2.09 -7.30 10.94
C GLY A 28 -1.44 -5.94 11.24
N PRO A 29 -1.46 -5.48 12.50
CA PRO A 29 -0.87 -4.20 12.90
C PRO A 29 0.56 -4.00 12.38
N GLY A 30 0.84 -2.82 11.82
CA GLY A 30 2.13 -2.49 11.20
C GLY A 30 2.35 -3.09 9.80
N GLY A 31 1.35 -3.77 9.24
CA GLY A 31 1.40 -4.34 7.89
C GLY A 31 0.97 -3.38 6.79
N GLY A 32 1.46 -3.63 5.57
CA GLY A 32 1.11 -2.83 4.39
C GLY A 32 -0.36 -2.91 3.98
N LEU A 33 -1.07 -4.00 4.29
CA LEU A 33 -2.50 -4.18 4.03
C LEU A 33 -3.39 -3.93 5.25
N TYR A 34 -2.81 -3.49 6.37
CA TYR A 34 -3.57 -3.17 7.56
C TYR A 34 -4.43 -1.94 7.33
N THR A 35 -5.72 -2.03 7.67
CA THR A 35 -6.70 -0.95 7.48
C THR A 35 -6.94 -0.15 8.76
N GLY A 36 -6.32 -0.52 9.89
CA GLY A 36 -6.40 0.25 11.13
C GLY A 36 -5.31 1.32 11.23
N PRO A 37 -5.31 2.15 12.31
CA PRO A 37 -4.32 3.19 12.52
C PRO A 37 -2.88 2.68 12.40
N GLY A 38 -2.02 3.42 11.68
CA GLY A 38 -0.63 3.02 11.40
C GLY A 38 -0.47 1.97 10.29
N GLY A 39 -1.56 1.55 9.63
CA GLY A 39 -1.56 0.61 8.51
C GLY A 39 -1.40 1.27 7.14
N GLY A 40 -0.83 0.51 6.19
CA GLY A 40 -0.65 0.98 4.81
C GLY A 40 -1.95 1.21 4.04
N LEU A 41 -3.07 0.58 4.45
CA LEU A 41 -4.40 0.81 3.88
C LEU A 41 -5.32 1.65 4.77
N TYR A 42 -4.78 2.28 5.80
CA TYR A 42 -5.55 3.18 6.64
C TYR A 42 -6.00 4.41 5.84
N THR A 43 -7.27 4.80 6.04
CA THR A 43 -7.90 5.92 5.33
C THR A 43 -7.96 7.20 6.16
N GLY A 44 -7.53 7.17 7.42
CA GLY A 44 -7.43 8.35 8.28
C GLY A 44 -6.06 9.04 8.18
N PRO A 45 -5.87 10.18 8.87
CA PRO A 45 -4.62 10.93 8.86
C PRO A 45 -3.37 10.07 9.10
N GLY A 46 -2.34 10.26 8.27
CA GLY A 46 -1.10 9.46 8.31
C GLY A 46 -1.21 8.06 7.68
N GLY A 47 -2.39 7.67 7.17
CA GLY A 47 -2.61 6.41 6.47
C GLY A 47 -2.18 6.43 5.01
N GLY A 48 -1.87 5.26 4.45
CA GLY A 48 -1.44 5.15 3.05
C GLY A 48 -2.56 5.44 2.03
N LEU A 49 -3.83 5.19 2.35
CA LEU A 49 -4.99 5.56 1.50
C LEU A 49 -5.53 6.96 1.80
N TYR A 50 -4.97 7.67 2.77
CA TYR A 50 -5.43 9.02 3.10
C TYR A 50 -5.07 10.00 1.98
N THR A 51 -6.07 10.76 1.55
CA THR A 51 -5.98 11.73 0.45
C THR A 51 -5.81 13.16 0.93
N GLY A 52 -5.75 13.40 2.25
CA GLY A 52 -5.43 14.70 2.83
C GLY A 52 -3.93 14.87 3.13
N PRO A 53 -3.49 16.08 3.54
CA PRO A 53 -2.10 16.36 3.83
C PRO A 53 -1.46 15.32 4.77
N GLY A 54 -0.27 14.83 4.41
CA GLY A 54 0.45 13.78 5.17
C GLY A 54 -0.02 12.34 4.90
N GLY A 55 -0.94 12.13 3.95
CA GLY A 55 -1.37 10.80 3.51
C GLY A 55 -0.57 10.26 2.32
N GLY A 56 -0.50 8.92 2.19
CA GLY A 56 0.21 8.25 1.08
C GLY A 56 -0.48 8.35 -0.29
N MET A 57 -1.72 8.85 -0.34
CA MET A 57 -2.45 9.20 -1.56
C MET A 57 -2.67 10.71 -1.72
N TYR A 58 -2.06 11.54 -0.87
CA TYR A 58 -2.06 12.99 -1.04
C TYR A 58 -1.28 13.38 -2.29
N ASN A 59 -1.82 14.33 -3.07
CA ASN A 59 -1.23 14.83 -4.32
C ASN A 59 -1.03 16.36 -4.30
N GLY A 60 -0.93 16.93 -3.10
CA GLY A 60 -0.66 18.35 -2.89
C GLY A 60 0.80 18.60 -2.53
N PRO A 61 1.23 19.86 -2.40
CA PRO A 61 2.61 20.19 -2.04
C PRO A 61 3.02 19.52 -0.72
N GLY A 62 4.16 18.83 -0.73
CA GLY A 62 4.62 17.96 0.37
C GLY A 62 4.45 16.45 0.12
N ASP A 63 4.29 16.04 -1.15
CA ASP A 63 4.11 14.64 -1.58
C ASP A 63 4.97 13.64 -0.81
N TYR A 64 4.30 12.78 -0.05
CA TYR A 64 4.87 11.54 0.44
C TYR A 64 5.04 10.59 -0.76
N LYS A 65 6.10 10.81 -1.55
CA LYS A 65 6.56 9.86 -2.56
C LYS A 65 7.15 8.66 -1.84
N ALA A 66 6.28 7.80 -1.35
CA ALA A 66 6.68 6.53 -0.79
C ALA A 66 7.54 5.78 -1.82
N LYS A 67 8.67 5.20 -1.37
CA LYS A 67 9.48 4.27 -2.19
C LYS A 67 8.71 2.99 -2.57
N THR A 68 7.43 2.91 -2.21
CA THR A 68 6.51 1.84 -2.57
C THR A 68 6.26 1.84 -4.08
N PRO A 69 6.08 0.66 -4.68
CA PRO A 69 5.68 0.57 -6.07
C PRO A 69 4.38 1.36 -6.30
N PRO A 70 4.16 1.86 -7.53
CA PRO A 70 2.94 2.58 -7.85
C PRO A 70 1.69 1.77 -7.45
N TRP A 71 0.66 2.45 -6.94
CA TRP A 71 -0.56 1.81 -6.42
C TRP A 71 -1.22 0.84 -7.40
N TYR A 72 -1.16 1.11 -8.71
CA TYR A 72 -1.68 0.19 -9.74
C TYR A 72 -0.91 -1.14 -9.83
N VAL A 73 0.39 -1.14 -9.50
CA VAL A 73 1.20 -2.36 -9.42
C VAL A 73 0.79 -3.18 -8.21
N LEU A 74 0.57 -2.53 -7.06
CA LEU A 74 0.08 -3.21 -5.86
C LEU A 74 -1.29 -3.86 -6.12
N VAL A 75 -2.20 -3.18 -6.82
CA VAL A 75 -3.48 -3.76 -7.25
C VAL A 75 -3.28 -5.01 -8.12
N ALA A 76 -2.36 -4.98 -9.08
CA ALA A 76 -2.07 -6.14 -9.93
C ALA A 76 -1.53 -7.34 -9.12
N VAL A 77 -0.61 -7.09 -8.19
CA VAL A 77 -0.05 -8.13 -7.29
C VAL A 77 -1.13 -8.70 -6.38
N LEU A 78 -2.01 -7.86 -5.82
CA LEU A 78 -3.11 -8.29 -4.98
C LEU A 78 -4.11 -9.15 -5.75
N ARG A 79 -4.46 -8.77 -6.99
CA ARG A 79 -5.31 -9.59 -7.85
C ARG A 79 -4.67 -10.95 -8.17
N GLN A 80 -3.37 -10.98 -8.48
CA GLN A 80 -2.65 -12.23 -8.73
C GLN A 80 -2.64 -13.17 -7.50
N LYS A 81 -2.61 -12.59 -6.29
CA LYS A 81 -2.64 -13.34 -5.03
C LYS A 81 -4.05 -13.66 -4.52
N GLY A 82 -5.09 -13.39 -5.30
CA GLY A 82 -6.49 -13.62 -4.90
C GLY A 82 -7.01 -12.63 -3.84
N MET A 83 -6.25 -11.57 -3.54
CA MET A 83 -6.57 -10.54 -2.55
C MET A 83 -7.48 -9.45 -3.13
N HIS A 84 -8.56 -9.87 -3.80
CA HIS A 84 -9.45 -8.98 -4.56
C HIS A 84 -10.05 -7.87 -3.70
N LYS A 85 -10.45 -8.16 -2.46
CA LYS A 85 -10.99 -7.16 -1.51
C LYS A 85 -10.07 -5.95 -1.31
N TYR A 86 -8.76 -6.19 -1.17
CA TYR A 86 -7.78 -5.13 -0.97
C TYR A 86 -7.48 -4.40 -2.28
N ALA A 87 -7.43 -5.14 -3.39
CA ALA A 87 -7.26 -4.57 -4.72
C ALA A 87 -8.40 -3.60 -5.06
N ASP A 88 -9.65 -4.02 -4.85
CA ASP A 88 -10.83 -3.22 -5.14
C ASP A 88 -10.92 -1.98 -4.23
N LEU A 89 -10.49 -2.10 -2.97
CA LEU A 89 -10.38 -0.96 -2.06
C LEU A 89 -9.42 0.09 -2.62
N ILE A 90 -8.18 -0.29 -2.93
CA ILE A 90 -7.17 0.63 -3.47
C ILE A 90 -7.66 1.23 -4.80
N GLU A 91 -8.27 0.42 -5.66
CA GLU A 91 -8.79 0.85 -6.96
C GLU A 91 -9.92 1.88 -6.81
N LYS A 92 -10.79 1.74 -5.80
CA LYS A 92 -11.82 2.74 -5.48
C LYS A 92 -11.20 4.12 -5.17
N TYR A 93 -10.17 4.16 -4.34
CA TYR A 93 -9.47 5.41 -4.00
C TYR A 93 -8.63 5.96 -5.18
N LEU A 94 -8.11 5.08 -6.04
CA LEU A 94 -7.44 5.49 -7.28
C LEU A 94 -8.42 6.12 -8.28
N LYS A 95 -9.61 5.56 -8.46
CA LYS A 95 -10.64 6.13 -9.36
C LYS A 95 -11.16 7.47 -8.85
N GLY A 96 -11.27 7.63 -7.52
CA GLY A 96 -11.61 8.91 -6.89
C GLY A 96 -10.60 10.05 -7.12
N ARG A 97 -9.37 9.74 -7.59
CA ARG A 97 -8.35 10.75 -7.94
C ARG A 97 -8.48 11.36 -9.34
N LYS A 98 -9.40 10.90 -10.19
CA LYS A 98 -9.58 11.42 -11.56
C LYS A 98 -10.52 12.65 -11.65
N ALA A 99 -10.75 13.37 -10.55
CA ALA A 99 -11.54 14.60 -10.52
C ALA A 99 -10.64 15.82 -10.35
#